data_AF-A0A1Q6QWK4-F1
#
_entry.id   AF-A0A1Q6QWK4-F1
#
_cell.length_a   1.000
_cell.length_b   1.000
_cell.length_c   1.000
_cell.angle_alpha   90.00
_cell.angle_beta   90.00
_cell.angle_gamma   90.00
#
_symmetry.space_group_name_H-M   'P 1'
#
loop_
_entity.id
_entity.type
_entity.pdbx_description
1 polymer ?
#
loop_
_entity_poly.entity_id
_entity_poly.type
_entity_poly.pdbx_seq_one_letter_code
_entity_poly.pdbx_strand_id
1 'polypeptide(L)'
;MNNKINKPYKLNWHLYLSLLFMSIMLMVWGIYLQEAKDKILADIILNIGLGCFASTIVALIIEFGNVKEKNEKHNDIYMLVYSDLQFSIMKYIEGWSEFCSVAGRKKDYRNKEFKWKEWYEITKEIFADYGENKKPELLDFLKNILSNNIKYINEHINYIMSQRNILEIHDLYNNDLNFIIKDFKFEFYCAEEELKINKETESFFKIFDVINEDITQYIEQWQDIKIYNNIKFKPYKFFESLKLETRKKYQCFSA
;
A
#
# COMPACT_ATOMS: atom_id res chain seq x y z
N MET A 1 -8.32 4.44 2.20
CA MET A 1 -7.92 3.10 1.72
C MET A 1 -7.72 2.24 2.95
N ASN A 2 -8.41 1.09 3.08
CA ASN A 2 -8.08 0.11 4.12
C ASN A 2 -7.00 -0.79 3.51
N ASN A 3 -5.76 -0.35 3.57
CA ASN A 3 -4.63 -1.20 3.24
C ASN A 3 -4.43 -2.11 4.44
N LYS A 4 -4.54 -3.43 4.22
CA LYS A 4 -4.09 -4.40 5.22
C LYS A 4 -2.56 -4.34 5.22
N ILE A 5 -2.01 -3.36 5.92
CA ILE A 5 -0.69 -3.57 6.51
C ILE A 5 -0.88 -4.81 7.38
N ASN A 6 -0.08 -5.81 7.08
CA ASN A 6 -0.07 -7.08 7.76
C ASN A 6 0.10 -6.80 9.25
N LYS A 7 -0.96 -6.88 10.07
CA LYS A 7 -0.96 -6.45 11.50
C LYS A 7 0.29 -6.97 12.20
N PRO A 8 1.36 -6.16 12.35
CA PRO A 8 2.66 -6.71 12.71
C PRO A 8 2.65 -7.16 14.17
N TYR A 9 1.84 -6.50 14.99
CA TYR A 9 1.67 -6.85 16.40
C TYR A 9 0.53 -7.85 16.56
N LYS A 10 0.85 -8.99 17.18
CA LYS A 10 -0.07 -10.10 17.42
C LYS A 10 -0.21 -10.35 18.92
N LEU A 11 -1.42 -10.69 19.32
CA LEU A 11 -1.73 -11.12 20.69
C LEU A 11 -1.08 -12.48 20.95
N ASN A 12 -0.47 -12.67 22.12
CA ASN A 12 0.13 -13.95 22.47
C ASN A 12 -0.93 -14.92 23.03
N TRP A 13 -1.83 -15.38 22.17
CA TRP A 13 -2.95 -16.26 22.56
C TRP A 13 -2.51 -17.50 23.35
N HIS A 14 -1.35 -18.08 23.05
CA HIS A 14 -0.86 -19.26 23.74
C HIS A 14 -0.61 -19.02 25.23
N LEU A 15 -0.07 -17.85 25.59
CA LEU A 15 0.16 -17.48 27.00
C LEU A 15 -1.16 -17.42 27.77
N TYR A 16 -2.12 -16.64 27.27
CA TYR A 16 -3.40 -16.43 27.95
C TYR A 16 -4.25 -17.69 28.01
N LEU A 17 -4.28 -18.48 26.93
CA LEU A 17 -4.97 -19.78 26.94
C LEU A 17 -4.36 -20.73 27.97
N SER A 18 -3.03 -20.74 28.10
CA SER A 18 -2.35 -21.59 29.09
C SER A 18 -2.65 -21.15 30.54
N LEU A 19 -2.68 -19.84 30.80
CA LEU A 19 -3.04 -19.30 32.12
C LEU A 19 -4.51 -19.54 32.48
N LEU A 20 -5.43 -19.36 31.53
CA LEU A 20 -6.85 -19.67 31.71
C LEU A 20 -7.06 -21.16 31.97
N PHE A 21 -6.35 -22.03 31.23
CA PHE A 21 -6.41 -23.47 31.46
C PHE A 21 -5.89 -23.87 32.85
N MET A 22 -4.74 -23.34 33.26
CA MET A 22 -4.14 -23.65 34.56
C MET A 22 -5.00 -23.16 35.72
N SER A 23 -5.60 -21.97 35.61
CA SER A 23 -6.53 -21.46 36.63
C SER A 23 -7.79 -22.32 36.76
N ILE A 24 -8.34 -22.81 35.65
CA ILE A 24 -9.46 -23.78 35.68
C ILE A 24 -9.06 -25.08 36.38
N MET A 25 -7.87 -25.60 36.09
CA MET A 25 -7.38 -26.83 36.75
C MET A 25 -7.21 -26.64 38.27
N LEU A 26 -6.73 -25.48 38.72
CA LEU A 26 -6.66 -25.15 40.15
C LEU A 26 -8.05 -25.09 40.80
N MET A 27 -9.05 -24.52 40.11
CA MET A 27 -10.42 -24.48 40.62
C MET A 27 -11.02 -25.89 40.75
N VAL A 28 -10.84 -26.75 39.74
CA VAL A 28 -11.31 -28.15 39.77
C VAL A 28 -10.63 -28.92 40.92
N TRP A 29 -9.32 -28.73 41.10
CA TRP A 29 -8.58 -29.33 42.22
C TRP A 29 -9.12 -28.84 43.57
N GLY A 30 -9.32 -27.52 43.73
CA GLY A 30 -9.86 -26.93 44.94
C GLY A 30 -11.21 -27.53 45.34
N ILE A 31 -12.12 -27.70 44.38
CA ILE A 31 -13.44 -28.33 44.59
C ILE A 31 -13.28 -29.78 45.08
N TYR A 32 -12.41 -30.57 44.43
CA TYR A 32 -12.15 -31.95 44.83
C TYR A 32 -11.60 -32.07 46.26
N LEU A 33 -10.67 -31.19 46.66
CA LEU A 33 -10.13 -31.16 48.02
C LEU A 33 -11.19 -30.76 49.06
N GLN A 34 -12.13 -29.91 48.68
CA GLN A 34 -13.23 -29.49 49.55
C GLN A 34 -14.14 -30.67 49.91
N GLU A 35 -14.37 -31.59 48.96
CA GLU A 35 -15.08 -32.85 49.18
C GLU A 35 -14.27 -33.85 50.04
N ALA A 36 -12.93 -33.81 49.95
CA ALA A 36 -12.01 -34.72 50.65
C ALA A 36 -11.67 -34.35 52.11
N LYS A 37 -12.31 -33.31 52.68
CA LYS A 37 -12.24 -32.80 54.08
C LYS A 37 -11.16 -31.76 54.43
N ASP A 38 -10.24 -31.37 53.55
CA ASP A 38 -9.25 -30.30 53.82
C ASP A 38 -9.77 -28.90 53.43
N LYS A 39 -10.80 -28.42 54.14
CA LYS A 39 -11.54 -27.20 53.78
C LYS A 39 -10.67 -25.94 53.68
N ILE A 40 -9.74 -25.74 54.62
CA ILE A 40 -8.88 -24.54 54.63
C ILE A 40 -7.95 -24.52 53.40
N LEU A 41 -7.33 -25.65 53.09
CA LEU A 41 -6.44 -25.78 51.93
C LEU A 41 -7.22 -25.63 50.62
N ALA A 42 -8.40 -26.24 50.54
CA ALA A 42 -9.30 -26.14 49.40
C ALA A 42 -9.71 -24.69 49.10
N ASP A 43 -10.11 -23.94 50.13
CA ASP A 43 -10.53 -22.54 49.99
C ASP A 43 -9.38 -21.64 49.53
N ILE A 44 -8.14 -21.89 49.99
CA ILE A 44 -6.94 -21.17 49.52
C ILE A 44 -6.71 -21.43 48.03
N ILE A 45 -6.72 -22.70 47.60
CA ILE A 45 -6.47 -23.09 46.20
C ILE A 45 -7.56 -22.53 45.27
N LEU A 46 -8.82 -22.62 45.69
CA LEU A 46 -9.96 -22.13 44.89
C LEU A 46 -9.90 -20.61 44.71
N ASN A 47 -9.57 -19.87 45.76
CA ASN A 47 -9.40 -18.41 45.68
C ASN A 47 -8.21 -18.00 44.80
N ILE A 48 -7.11 -18.75 44.84
CA ILE A 48 -5.97 -18.56 43.92
C ILE A 48 -6.41 -18.82 42.47
N GLY A 49 -7.14 -19.90 42.21
CA GLY A 49 -7.68 -20.22 40.89
C GLY A 49 -8.60 -19.11 40.34
N LEU A 50 -9.57 -18.65 41.14
CA LEU A 50 -10.47 -17.55 40.77
C LEU A 50 -9.71 -16.23 40.53
N GLY A 51 -8.77 -15.87 41.41
CA GLY A 51 -7.95 -14.67 41.25
C GLY A 51 -7.08 -14.73 39.99
N CYS A 52 -6.47 -15.89 39.70
CA CYS A 52 -5.69 -16.12 38.49
C CYS A 52 -6.55 -16.03 37.23
N PHE A 53 -7.75 -16.62 37.24
CA PHE A 53 -8.69 -16.55 36.13
C PHE A 53 -9.12 -15.11 35.83
N ALA A 54 -9.58 -14.38 36.85
CA ALA A 54 -10.03 -12.99 36.71
C ALA A 54 -8.89 -12.07 36.22
N SER A 55 -7.70 -12.16 36.82
CA SER A 55 -6.54 -11.35 36.42
C SER A 55 -6.08 -11.65 35.00
N THR A 56 -6.11 -12.92 34.57
CA THR A 56 -5.76 -13.32 33.20
C THR A 56 -6.74 -12.73 32.18
N ILE A 57 -8.06 -12.73 32.47
CA ILE A 57 -9.05 -12.09 31.59
C ILE A 57 -8.80 -10.59 31.47
N VAL A 58 -8.58 -9.89 32.59
CA VAL A 58 -8.31 -8.44 32.57
C VAL A 58 -7.03 -8.15 31.78
N ALA A 59 -5.97 -8.91 32.00
CA ALA A 59 -4.72 -8.78 31.27
C ALA A 59 -4.90 -9.03 29.75
N LEU A 60 -5.72 -10.01 29.36
CA LEU A 60 -6.04 -10.30 27.96
C LEU A 60 -6.75 -9.13 27.28
N ILE A 61 -7.74 -8.52 27.97
CA ILE A 61 -8.48 -7.36 27.45
C ILE A 61 -7.55 -6.16 27.26
N ILE A 62 -6.67 -5.89 28.23
CA ILE A 62 -5.68 -4.81 28.14
C ILE A 62 -4.72 -5.05 26.98
N GLU A 63 -4.17 -6.26 26.85
CA GLU A 63 -3.24 -6.57 25.76
C GLU A 63 -3.93 -6.50 24.39
N PHE A 64 -5.19 -6.95 24.29
CA PHE A 64 -5.98 -6.81 23.07
C PHE A 64 -6.15 -5.34 22.66
N GLY A 65 -6.49 -4.47 23.62
CA GLY A 65 -6.57 -3.02 23.40
C GLY A 65 -5.23 -2.44 22.93
N ASN A 66 -4.15 -2.74 23.65
CA ASN A 66 -2.81 -2.25 23.33
C ASN A 66 -2.33 -2.71 21.95
N VAL A 67 -2.53 -3.98 21.60
CA VAL A 67 -2.16 -4.53 20.28
C VAL A 67 -2.99 -3.87 19.18
N LYS A 68 -4.28 -3.62 19.41
CA LYS A 68 -5.12 -2.91 18.46
C LYS A 68 -4.62 -1.49 18.23
N GLU A 69 -4.42 -0.71 19.29
CA GLU A 69 -3.93 0.67 19.22
C GLU A 69 -2.55 0.75 18.55
N LYS A 70 -1.65 -0.17 18.89
CA LYS A 70 -0.30 -0.21 18.28
C LYS A 70 -0.36 -0.48 16.78
N ASN A 71 -1.25 -1.37 16.34
CA ASN A 71 -1.48 -1.62 14.92
C ASN A 71 -2.13 -0.43 14.21
N GLU A 72 -3.09 0.26 14.84
CA GLU A 72 -3.72 1.48 14.31
C GLU A 72 -2.69 2.58 14.12
N LYS A 73 -1.90 2.89 15.16
CA LYS A 73 -0.83 3.89 15.10
C LYS A 73 0.23 3.55 14.03
N HIS A 74 0.62 2.28 13.92
CA HIS A 74 1.56 1.84 12.89
C HIS A 74 1.00 2.09 11.49
N ASN A 75 -0.30 1.82 11.27
CA ASN A 75 -0.97 2.12 10.01
C ASN A 75 -1.12 3.62 9.75
N ASP A 76 -1.41 4.42 10.77
CA ASP A 76 -1.54 5.88 10.61
C ASP A 76 -0.21 6.51 10.19
N ILE A 77 0.90 6.10 10.78
CA ILE A 77 2.24 6.58 10.41
C ILE A 77 2.59 6.15 8.98
N TYR A 78 2.27 4.90 8.61
CA TYR A 78 2.45 4.45 7.24
C TYR A 78 1.67 5.32 6.24
N MET A 79 0.38 5.53 6.50
CA MET A 79 -0.49 6.31 5.62
C MET A 79 -0.02 7.76 5.55
N LEU A 80 0.40 8.35 6.67
CA LEU A 80 0.94 9.70 6.73
C LEU A 80 2.17 9.88 5.83
N VAL A 81 3.03 8.86 5.74
CA VAL A 81 4.30 8.97 5.02
C VAL A 81 4.19 8.55 3.55
N TYR A 82 3.43 7.50 3.23
CA TYR A 82 3.43 6.91 1.89
C TYR A 82 2.22 7.26 1.02
N SER A 83 1.10 7.72 1.59
CA SER A 83 -0.14 7.90 0.81
C SER A 83 -0.01 8.95 -0.30
N ASP A 84 0.74 10.03 -0.05
CA ASP A 84 0.98 11.07 -1.05
C ASP A 84 1.80 10.55 -2.23
N LEU A 85 2.83 9.72 -1.98
CA LEU A 85 3.57 9.07 -3.05
C LEU A 85 2.69 8.10 -3.85
N GLN A 86 1.88 7.28 -3.18
CA GLN A 86 0.94 6.36 -3.83
C GLN A 86 -0.05 7.11 -4.74
N PHE A 87 -0.50 8.29 -4.31
CA PHE A 87 -1.36 9.16 -5.10
C PHE A 87 -0.62 9.79 -6.28
N SER A 88 0.62 10.26 -6.10
CA SER A 88 1.39 10.82 -7.20
C SER A 88 1.75 9.80 -8.27
N ILE A 89 2.10 8.56 -7.88
CA ILE A 89 2.29 7.43 -8.82
C ILE A 89 1.00 7.14 -9.59
N MET A 90 -0.15 7.15 -8.90
CA MET A 90 -1.46 7.01 -9.53
C MET A 90 -1.70 8.10 -10.59
N LYS A 91 -1.39 9.36 -10.27
CA LYS A 91 -1.54 10.49 -11.20
C LYS A 91 -0.58 10.41 -12.39
N TYR A 92 0.64 9.93 -12.18
CA TYR A 92 1.59 9.66 -13.28
C TYR A 92 1.04 8.61 -14.27
N ILE A 93 0.56 7.49 -13.74
CA ILE A 93 -0.11 6.44 -14.52
C ILE A 93 -1.32 6.98 -15.29
N GLU A 94 -2.15 7.80 -14.62
CA GLU A 94 -3.32 8.40 -15.24
C GLU A 94 -2.94 9.37 -16.36
N GLY A 95 -1.84 10.10 -16.23
CA GLY A 95 -1.34 11.07 -17.23
C GLY A 95 -1.23 10.52 -18.65
N TRP A 96 -0.83 9.24 -18.81
CA TRP A 96 -0.78 8.59 -20.12
C TRP A 96 -2.17 8.49 -20.78
N SER A 97 -3.19 8.14 -20.00
CA SER A 97 -4.58 8.09 -20.46
C SER A 97 -5.15 9.49 -20.73
N GLU A 98 -4.77 10.49 -19.92
CA GLU A 98 -5.17 11.89 -20.10
C GLU A 98 -4.69 12.40 -21.47
N PHE A 99 -3.42 12.15 -21.79
CA PHE A 99 -2.86 12.43 -23.11
C PHE A 99 -3.66 11.76 -24.24
N CYS A 100 -3.89 10.45 -24.14
CA CYS A 100 -4.61 9.68 -25.16
C CYS A 100 -6.03 10.22 -25.41
N SER A 101 -6.70 10.69 -24.35
CA SER A 101 -8.06 11.25 -24.42
C SER A 101 -8.15 12.57 -25.20
N VAL A 102 -7.03 13.30 -25.27
CA VAL A 102 -6.93 14.61 -25.93
C VAL A 102 -6.32 14.48 -27.32
N ALA A 103 -5.22 13.74 -27.44
CA ALA A 103 -4.50 13.57 -28.70
C ALA A 103 -5.20 12.57 -29.64
N GLY A 104 -5.77 11.50 -29.10
CA GLY A 104 -6.43 10.44 -29.88
C GLY A 104 -7.93 10.62 -30.08
N ARG A 105 -8.46 11.85 -30.08
CA ARG A 105 -9.91 12.15 -30.17
C ARG A 105 -10.64 11.43 -31.30
N LYS A 106 -9.97 11.18 -32.44
CA LYS A 106 -10.55 10.48 -33.60
C LYS A 106 -10.90 9.01 -33.32
N LYS A 107 -10.25 8.37 -32.35
CA LYS A 107 -10.41 6.94 -32.00
C LYS A 107 -11.29 6.69 -30.77
N ASP A 108 -11.95 7.74 -30.25
CA ASP A 108 -12.82 7.77 -29.06
C ASP A 108 -12.24 7.09 -27.81
N TYR A 109 -10.99 7.41 -27.47
CA TYR A 109 -10.35 6.86 -26.27
C TYR A 109 -10.98 7.33 -24.95
N ARG A 110 -11.79 8.39 -24.95
CA ARG A 110 -12.43 8.92 -23.74
C ARG A 110 -13.36 7.92 -23.05
N ASN A 111 -13.96 7.02 -23.82
CA ASN A 111 -14.94 6.06 -23.32
C ASN A 111 -14.38 4.64 -23.15
N LYS A 112 -13.13 4.41 -23.54
CA LYS A 112 -12.47 3.10 -23.49
C LYS A 112 -11.71 2.91 -22.19
N GLU A 113 -11.57 1.66 -21.78
CA GLU A 113 -10.89 1.25 -20.56
C GLU A 113 -9.70 0.36 -20.89
N PHE A 114 -8.53 0.77 -20.44
CA PHE A 114 -7.28 0.04 -20.62
C PHE A 114 -6.48 0.04 -19.32
N LYS A 115 -5.55 -0.90 -19.20
CA LYS A 115 -4.50 -0.89 -18.19
C LYS A 115 -3.51 0.24 -18.48
N TRP A 116 -2.72 0.64 -17.50
CA TRP A 116 -1.83 1.78 -17.70
C TRP A 116 -0.71 1.54 -18.71
N LYS A 117 -0.14 0.32 -18.76
CA LYS A 117 0.84 -0.05 -19.80
C LYS A 117 0.20 -0.06 -21.19
N GLU A 118 -1.06 -0.48 -21.30
CA GLU A 118 -1.81 -0.39 -22.57
C GLU A 118 -2.03 1.07 -22.97
N TRP A 119 -2.32 1.98 -22.03
CA TRP A 119 -2.38 3.43 -22.31
C TRP A 119 -1.05 4.01 -22.76
N TYR A 120 0.06 3.53 -22.22
CA TYR A 120 1.40 3.90 -22.66
C TYR A 120 1.68 3.43 -24.10
N GLU A 121 1.32 2.18 -24.46
CA GLU A 121 1.44 1.69 -25.84
C GLU A 121 0.56 2.49 -26.82
N ILE A 122 -0.69 2.79 -26.44
CA ILE A 122 -1.59 3.64 -27.25
C ILE A 122 -0.99 5.04 -27.45
N THR A 123 -0.27 5.57 -26.46
CA THR A 123 0.44 6.85 -26.61
C THR A 123 1.44 6.76 -27.76
N LYS A 124 2.26 5.70 -27.81
CA LYS A 124 3.22 5.48 -28.91
C LYS A 124 2.53 5.37 -30.28
N GLU A 125 1.41 4.65 -30.35
CA GLU A 125 0.59 4.54 -31.57
C GLU A 125 0.08 5.90 -32.06
N ILE A 126 -0.38 6.76 -31.13
CA ILE A 126 -0.84 8.11 -31.46
C ILE A 126 0.31 8.93 -32.08
N PHE A 127 1.52 8.82 -31.56
CA PHE A 127 2.67 9.50 -32.17
C PHE A 127 3.02 8.96 -33.55
N ALA A 128 2.90 7.64 -33.76
CA ALA A 128 3.14 7.01 -35.06
C ALA A 128 2.15 7.49 -36.14
N ASP A 129 0.90 7.79 -35.75
CA ASP A 129 -0.15 8.30 -36.66
C ASP A 129 0.06 9.77 -37.08
N TYR A 130 0.91 10.52 -36.38
CA TYR A 130 1.15 11.95 -36.62
C TYR A 130 2.38 12.18 -37.49
N GLY A 131 2.30 13.15 -38.41
CA GLY A 131 3.43 13.58 -39.23
C GLY A 131 4.54 14.25 -38.38
N GLU A 132 5.79 14.11 -38.82
CA GLU A 132 6.99 14.59 -38.11
C GLU A 132 6.91 16.06 -37.67
N ASN A 133 6.28 16.91 -38.48
CA ASN A 133 6.13 18.34 -38.18
C ASN A 133 5.22 18.64 -36.98
N LYS A 134 4.34 17.71 -36.57
CA LYS A 134 3.43 17.88 -35.42
C LYS A 134 3.89 17.16 -34.16
N LYS A 135 4.85 16.23 -34.29
CA LYS A 135 5.36 15.45 -33.15
C LYS A 135 6.01 16.32 -32.07
N PRO A 136 6.78 17.39 -32.36
CA PRO A 136 7.35 18.24 -31.32
C PRO A 136 6.29 18.91 -30.44
N GLU A 137 5.26 19.53 -31.04
CA GLU A 137 4.16 20.16 -30.30
C GLU A 137 3.38 19.14 -29.45
N LEU A 138 3.16 17.94 -30.01
CA LEU A 138 2.50 16.86 -29.31
C LEU A 138 3.35 16.31 -28.15
N LEU A 139 4.67 16.25 -28.32
CA LEU A 139 5.61 15.85 -27.29
C LEU A 139 5.66 16.88 -26.15
N ASP A 140 5.68 18.18 -26.46
CA ASP A 140 5.61 19.24 -25.46
C ASP A 140 4.31 19.16 -24.65
N PHE A 141 3.18 18.88 -25.31
CA PHE A 141 1.92 18.65 -24.61
C PHE A 141 1.98 17.44 -23.66
N LEU A 142 2.53 16.30 -24.11
CA LEU A 142 2.74 15.13 -23.26
C LEU A 142 3.66 15.44 -22.07
N LYS A 143 4.79 16.11 -22.32
CA LYS A 143 5.75 16.50 -21.28
C LYS A 143 5.10 17.36 -20.21
N ASN A 144 4.24 18.30 -20.61
CA ASN A 144 3.49 19.14 -19.66
C ASN A 144 2.54 18.33 -18.76
N ILE A 145 1.86 17.31 -19.30
CA ILE A 145 1.02 16.41 -18.51
C ILE A 145 1.87 15.64 -17.48
N LEU A 146 3.03 15.13 -17.89
CA LEU A 146 3.88 14.29 -17.03
C LEU A 146 4.66 15.10 -16.00
N SER A 147 5.12 16.30 -16.35
CA SER A 147 6.06 17.12 -15.55
C SER A 147 5.58 17.36 -14.12
N ASN A 148 4.33 17.78 -13.95
CA ASN A 148 3.78 18.02 -12.61
C ASN A 148 3.74 16.74 -11.78
N ASN A 149 3.32 15.61 -12.39
CA ASN A 149 3.22 14.34 -11.69
C ASN A 149 4.59 13.83 -11.24
N ILE A 150 5.59 13.86 -12.14
CA ILE A 150 6.96 13.43 -11.85
C ILE A 150 7.58 14.32 -10.76
N LYS A 151 7.40 15.63 -10.84
CA LYS A 151 7.87 16.57 -9.82
C LYS A 151 7.32 16.22 -8.44
N TYR A 152 6.01 16.02 -8.31
CA TYR A 152 5.40 15.65 -7.03
C TYR A 152 5.88 14.29 -6.52
N ILE A 153 6.11 13.32 -7.41
CA ILE A 153 6.72 12.04 -7.03
C ILE A 153 8.10 12.26 -6.40
N ASN A 154 8.98 13.03 -7.05
CA ASN A 154 10.32 13.33 -6.53
C ASN A 154 10.25 14.07 -5.19
N GLU A 155 9.34 15.02 -5.03
CA GLU A 155 9.12 15.73 -3.75
C GLU A 155 8.68 14.76 -2.64
N HIS A 156 7.71 13.89 -2.90
CA HIS A 156 7.22 12.92 -1.92
C HIS A 156 8.26 11.84 -1.59
N ILE A 157 9.05 11.38 -2.55
CA ILE A 157 10.17 10.47 -2.31
C ILE A 157 11.20 11.12 -1.39
N ASN A 158 11.57 12.38 -1.65
CA ASN A 158 12.51 13.10 -0.79
C ASN A 158 11.93 13.32 0.62
N TYR A 159 10.63 13.59 0.72
CA TYR A 159 9.94 13.63 2.01
C TYR A 159 10.06 12.30 2.76
N ILE A 160 9.73 11.16 2.12
CA ILE A 160 9.87 9.82 2.73
C ILE A 160 11.30 9.58 3.22
N MET A 161 12.30 9.91 2.39
CA MET A 161 13.72 9.77 2.78
C MET A 161 14.08 10.67 3.97
N SER A 162 13.48 11.86 4.10
CA SER A 162 13.67 12.75 5.25
C SER A 162 13.04 12.20 6.54
N GLN A 163 11.98 11.39 6.42
CA GLN A 163 11.28 10.77 7.54
C GLN A 163 11.88 9.42 7.96
N ARG A 164 13.06 9.05 7.42
CA ARG A 164 13.69 7.74 7.66
C ARG A 164 13.78 7.35 9.13
N ASN A 165 14.14 8.27 10.01
CA ASN A 165 14.24 8.00 11.45
C ASN A 165 12.90 7.59 12.06
N ILE A 166 11.80 8.26 11.67
CA ILE A 166 10.44 7.94 12.14
C ILE A 166 10.02 6.56 11.63
N LEU A 167 10.33 6.27 10.37
CA LEU A 167 9.99 4.98 9.76
C LEU A 167 10.77 3.81 10.39
N GLU A 168 12.06 4.01 10.68
CA GLU A 168 12.91 3.02 11.36
C GLU A 168 12.43 2.74 12.79
N ILE A 169 12.09 3.78 13.57
CA ILE A 169 11.57 3.63 14.94
C ILE A 169 10.28 2.81 14.99
N HIS A 170 9.45 2.91 13.95
CA HIS A 170 8.14 2.27 13.91
C HIS A 170 8.11 0.93 13.16
N ASP A 171 9.27 0.37 12.79
CA ASP A 171 9.42 -0.83 11.96
C ASP A 171 8.67 -0.74 10.61
N LEU A 172 8.49 0.49 10.11
CA LEU A 172 7.83 0.81 8.84
C LEU A 172 8.84 0.95 7.68
N TYR A 173 10.12 0.95 8.01
CA TYR A 173 11.22 0.96 7.06
C TYR A 173 11.82 -0.45 6.95
N ASN A 174 11.11 -1.35 6.26
CA ASN A 174 11.70 -2.64 5.91
C ASN A 174 12.68 -2.48 4.73
N ASN A 175 13.64 -3.40 4.62
CA ASN A 175 14.64 -3.33 3.55
C ASN A 175 14.00 -3.35 2.16
N ASP A 176 12.91 -4.11 1.98
CA ASP A 176 12.23 -4.25 0.69
C ASP A 176 11.63 -2.93 0.19
N LEU A 177 10.87 -2.22 1.03
CA LEU A 177 10.29 -0.93 0.65
C LEU A 177 11.36 0.15 0.48
N ASN A 178 12.45 0.07 1.25
CA ASN A 178 13.59 0.97 1.05
C ASN A 178 14.21 0.83 -0.35
N PHE A 179 14.42 -0.40 -0.82
CA PHE A 179 14.92 -0.63 -2.18
C PHE A 179 13.94 -0.06 -3.21
N ILE A 180 12.65 -0.40 -3.10
CA ILE A 180 11.61 0.12 -4.00
C ILE A 180 11.61 1.66 -4.05
N ILE A 181 11.70 2.35 -2.91
CA ILE A 181 11.69 3.82 -2.85
C ILE A 181 12.97 4.42 -3.47
N LYS A 182 14.13 3.80 -3.24
CA LYS A 182 15.40 4.25 -3.85
C LYS A 182 15.40 4.04 -5.36
N ASP A 183 14.86 2.92 -5.83
CA ASP A 183 14.79 2.61 -7.25
C ASP A 183 13.80 3.56 -7.94
N PHE A 184 12.62 3.81 -7.34
CA PHE A 184 11.73 4.88 -7.81
C PHE A 184 12.42 6.25 -7.86
N LYS A 185 13.23 6.59 -6.85
CA LYS A 185 13.96 7.86 -6.84
C LYS A 185 14.85 8.00 -8.06
N PHE A 186 15.57 6.94 -8.40
CA PHE A 186 16.45 6.94 -9.56
C PHE A 186 15.66 7.11 -10.85
N GLU A 187 14.61 6.31 -11.06
CA GLU A 187 13.80 6.39 -12.28
C GLU A 187 13.11 7.74 -12.46
N PHE A 188 12.47 8.26 -11.41
CA PHE A 188 11.77 9.53 -11.51
C PHE A 188 12.71 10.74 -11.55
N TYR A 189 13.93 10.63 -11.04
CA TYR A 189 14.98 11.61 -11.31
C TYR A 189 15.37 11.59 -12.79
N CYS A 190 15.64 10.41 -13.36
CA CYS A 190 15.95 10.26 -14.78
C CYS A 190 14.82 10.77 -15.67
N ALA A 191 13.57 10.44 -15.33
CA ALA A 191 12.39 10.89 -16.06
C ALA A 191 12.24 12.42 -16.02
N GLU A 192 12.48 13.05 -14.86
CA GLU A 192 12.42 14.51 -14.72
C GLU A 192 13.48 15.20 -15.59
N GLU A 193 14.71 14.70 -15.59
CA GLU A 193 15.77 15.21 -16.45
C GLU A 193 15.44 15.02 -17.93
N GLU A 194 14.88 13.87 -18.30
CA GLU A 194 14.48 13.59 -19.69
C GLU A 194 13.40 14.55 -20.19
N LEU A 195 12.46 14.97 -19.34
CA LEU A 195 11.44 15.96 -19.70
C LEU A 195 12.04 17.32 -20.07
N LYS A 196 13.16 17.71 -19.45
CA LYS A 196 13.83 19.00 -19.66
C LYS A 196 14.62 19.05 -20.97
N ILE A 197 15.05 17.91 -21.50
CA ILE A 197 15.86 17.86 -22.73
C ILE A 197 14.96 17.99 -23.96
N ASN A 198 15.31 18.88 -24.88
CA ASN A 198 14.69 18.90 -26.19
C ASN A 198 15.30 17.79 -27.05
N LYS A 199 14.54 16.70 -27.24
CA LYS A 199 14.95 15.49 -27.96
C LYS A 199 13.90 15.13 -29.00
N GLU A 200 14.35 14.42 -30.02
CA GLU A 200 13.47 13.78 -30.99
C GLU A 200 12.57 12.75 -30.31
N THR A 201 11.35 12.59 -30.83
CA THR A 201 10.30 11.74 -30.26
C THR A 201 10.74 10.29 -30.06
N GLU A 202 11.52 9.73 -30.98
CA GLU A 202 12.01 8.36 -30.87
C GLU A 202 12.96 8.18 -29.69
N SER A 203 13.88 9.14 -29.48
CA SER A 203 14.81 9.13 -28.36
C SER A 203 14.08 9.23 -27.01
N PHE A 204 13.04 10.07 -26.95
CA PHE A 204 12.17 10.18 -25.77
C PHE A 204 11.51 8.83 -25.42
N PHE A 205 10.88 8.17 -26.39
CA PHE A 205 10.19 6.91 -26.13
C PHE A 205 11.15 5.78 -25.76
N LYS A 206 12.33 5.72 -26.37
CA LYS A 206 13.36 4.72 -26.00
C LYS A 206 13.73 4.78 -24.52
N ILE A 207 13.81 5.98 -23.95
CA ILE A 207 14.14 6.18 -22.53
C ILE A 207 12.93 5.86 -21.66
N PHE A 208 11.75 6.34 -22.04
CA PHE A 208 10.52 6.06 -21.30
C PHE A 208 10.08 4.59 -21.37
N ASP A 209 10.49 3.83 -22.38
CA ASP A 209 10.25 2.38 -22.46
C ASP A 209 10.96 1.68 -21.29
N VAL A 210 12.22 2.02 -21.03
CA VAL A 210 13.02 1.47 -19.93
C VAL A 210 12.42 1.91 -18.58
N ILE A 211 12.23 3.22 -18.40
CA ILE A 211 11.68 3.79 -17.15
C ILE A 211 10.32 3.17 -16.81
N ASN A 212 9.41 3.06 -17.78
CA ASN A 212 8.09 2.49 -17.54
C ASN A 212 8.12 0.98 -17.31
N GLU A 213 9.10 0.25 -17.83
CA GLU A 213 9.29 -1.16 -17.51
C GLU A 213 9.71 -1.32 -16.06
N ASP A 214 10.69 -0.53 -15.61
CA ASP A 214 11.19 -0.56 -14.23
C ASP A 214 10.11 -0.12 -13.23
N ILE A 215 9.38 0.97 -13.53
CA ILE A 215 8.20 1.40 -12.74
C ILE A 215 7.16 0.27 -12.62
N THR A 216 6.91 -0.49 -13.69
CA THR A 216 5.98 -1.62 -13.64
C THR A 216 6.42 -2.67 -12.63
N GLN A 217 7.71 -2.99 -12.62
CA GLN A 217 8.29 -3.97 -11.70
C GLN A 217 8.24 -3.48 -10.25
N TYR A 218 8.58 -2.21 -10.00
CA TYR A 218 8.55 -1.63 -8.66
C TYR A 218 7.12 -1.53 -8.11
N ILE A 219 6.14 -1.20 -8.94
CA ILE A 219 4.71 -1.26 -8.57
C ILE A 219 4.33 -2.69 -8.18
N GLU A 220 4.74 -3.70 -8.94
CA GLU A 220 4.39 -5.10 -8.67
C GLU A 220 4.95 -5.60 -7.33
N GLN A 221 6.15 -5.15 -6.97
CA GLN A 221 6.79 -5.48 -5.70
C GLN A 221 6.15 -4.79 -4.50
N TRP A 222 5.55 -3.61 -4.68
CA TRP A 222 4.88 -2.88 -3.62
C TRP A 222 3.42 -3.35 -3.41
N GLN A 223 3.21 -4.14 -2.36
CA GLN A 223 1.91 -4.77 -2.05
C GLN A 223 0.69 -3.83 -2.06
N ASP A 224 0.83 -2.58 -1.63
CA ASP A 224 -0.27 -1.63 -1.51
C ASP A 224 -0.71 -1.04 -2.86
N ILE A 225 0.20 -0.94 -3.82
CA ILE A 225 -0.08 -0.35 -5.14
C ILE A 225 0.04 -1.34 -6.29
N LYS A 226 0.47 -2.59 -6.09
CA LYS A 226 0.59 -3.61 -7.14
C LYS A 226 -0.66 -3.77 -8.02
N ILE A 227 -1.84 -3.50 -7.43
CA ILE A 227 -3.11 -3.56 -8.17
C ILE A 227 -3.16 -2.54 -9.32
N TYR A 228 -2.37 -1.46 -9.27
CA TYR A 228 -2.33 -0.42 -10.29
C TYR A 228 -1.95 -0.99 -11.67
N ASN A 229 -1.08 -1.99 -11.72
CA ASN A 229 -0.70 -2.69 -12.96
C ASN A 229 -1.87 -3.39 -13.66
N ASN A 230 -2.92 -3.74 -12.91
CA ASN A 230 -3.98 -4.63 -13.38
C ASN A 230 -5.35 -3.99 -13.52
N ILE A 231 -5.54 -2.78 -13.01
CA ILE A 231 -6.79 -2.04 -13.12
C ILE A 231 -6.94 -1.51 -14.55
N LYS A 232 -8.13 -1.76 -15.12
CA LYS A 232 -8.58 -1.06 -16.33
C LYS A 232 -9.35 0.19 -15.92
N PHE A 233 -9.09 1.30 -16.61
CA PHE A 233 -9.69 2.59 -16.29
C PHE A 233 -9.86 3.45 -17.54
N LYS A 234 -10.86 4.34 -17.48
CA LYS A 234 -11.03 5.45 -18.43
C LYS A 234 -10.12 6.61 -18.04
N PRO A 235 -9.80 7.51 -18.99
CA PRO A 235 -9.07 8.74 -18.66
C PRO A 235 -9.74 9.51 -17.52
N TYR A 236 -8.94 10.05 -16.59
CA TYR A 236 -9.40 10.79 -15.39
C TYR A 236 -10.24 9.98 -14.39
N LYS A 237 -10.29 8.65 -14.53
CA LYS A 237 -11.15 7.75 -13.75
C LYS A 237 -10.39 6.63 -13.08
N PHE A 238 -9.07 6.76 -12.92
CA PHE A 238 -8.26 5.73 -12.27
C PHE A 238 -8.72 5.50 -10.83
N PHE A 239 -8.86 6.56 -10.04
CA PHE A 239 -9.24 6.46 -8.62
C PHE A 239 -10.62 5.81 -8.42
N GLU A 240 -11.59 6.14 -9.29
CA GLU A 240 -12.92 5.51 -9.28
C GLU A 240 -12.82 4.01 -9.56
N SER A 241 -12.02 3.64 -10.56
CA SER A 241 -11.79 2.24 -10.96
C SER A 241 -11.09 1.45 -9.84
N LEU A 242 -10.06 2.04 -9.21
CA LEU A 242 -9.36 1.48 -8.05
C LEU A 242 -10.32 1.22 -6.88
N LYS A 243 -11.21 2.18 -6.58
CA LYS A 243 -12.20 2.04 -5.51
C LYS A 243 -13.19 0.91 -5.77
N LEU A 244 -13.64 0.75 -7.02
CA LEU A 244 -14.53 -0.34 -7.42
C LEU A 244 -13.83 -1.70 -7.31
N GLU A 245 -12.62 -1.82 -7.81
CA GLU A 245 -11.87 -3.08 -7.81
C GLU A 245 -11.52 -3.52 -6.38
N THR A 246 -11.16 -2.56 -5.52
CA THR A 246 -10.93 -2.80 -4.10
C THR A 246 -12.20 -3.33 -3.42
N ARG A 247 -13.39 -2.78 -3.72
CA ARG A 247 -14.67 -3.24 -3.15
C ARG A 247 -15.04 -4.66 -3.58
N LYS A 248 -14.87 -5.01 -4.86
CA LYS A 248 -15.14 -6.37 -5.36
C LYS A 248 -14.32 -7.41 -4.61
N LYS A 249 -13.04 -7.12 -4.37
CA LYS A 249 -12.14 -8.00 -3.62
C LYS A 249 -12.69 -8.31 -2.22
N TYR A 250 -13.28 -7.32 -1.53
CA TYR A 250 -13.87 -7.53 -0.21
C TYR A 250 -15.18 -8.34 -0.23
N GLN A 251 -15.98 -8.25 -1.28
CA GLN A 251 -17.22 -9.03 -1.40
C GLN A 251 -16.95 -10.52 -1.66
N CYS A 252 -15.87 -10.87 -2.36
CA CYS A 252 -15.47 -12.26 -2.61
C CYS A 252 -14.92 -13.02 -1.39
N PHE A 253 -14.59 -12.33 -0.28
CA PHE A 253 -14.14 -12.98 0.97
C PHE A 253 -15.27 -13.10 2.02
N SER A 254 -16.48 -12.64 1.69
CA SER A 254 -17.65 -12.67 2.57
C SER A 254 -18.76 -13.64 2.12
N ALA A 255 -18.48 -14.47 1.11
CA ALA A 255 -19.36 -15.53 0.60
C ALA A 255 -18.66 -16.88 0.77
#